data_AF-A0A1X7KP59-F1
#
_entry.id   AF-A0A1X7KP59-F1
#
_cell.length_a   1.000
_cell.length_b   1.000
_cell.length_c   1.000
_cell.angle_alpha   90.00
_cell.angle_beta   90.00
_cell.angle_gamma   90.00
#
_symmetry.space_group_name_H-M   'P 1'
#
loop_
_entity.id
_entity.type
_entity.pdbx_description
1 polymer ?
#
loop_
_entity_poly.entity_id
_entity_poly.type
_entity_poly.pdbx_seq_one_letter_code
_entity_poly.pdbx_strand_id
1 'polypeptide(L)'
;MSQERDCNTCANHVQGRSLDDIPSICWVCTSSETRGGEVLPQWKAIDASSLRGTNPTVAITDEVTALDRQVGGAHYKGLKIQPMEYSIANGLNACAHTAIKYITRKKGDKAKRLEDLDKAIHSIELYKQFILDGVLED
;
A
#
# COMPACT_ATOMS: atom_id res chain seq x y z
N MET A 1 36.20 -9.75 -6.25
CA MET A 1 35.39 -9.53 -7.46
C MET A 1 34.16 -10.40 -7.36
N SER A 2 32.99 -9.78 -7.45
CA SER A 2 31.69 -10.36 -7.82
C SER A 2 31.35 -11.72 -7.19
N GLN A 3 30.80 -11.71 -5.98
CA GLN A 3 29.36 -11.94 -5.77
C GLN A 3 28.91 -13.30 -6.32
N GLU A 4 28.88 -14.27 -5.40
CA GLU A 4 28.21 -15.54 -5.56
C GLU A 4 26.73 -15.34 -5.91
N ARG A 5 26.42 -15.65 -7.17
CA ARG A 5 25.16 -16.19 -7.73
C ARG A 5 23.85 -15.76 -7.05
N ASP A 6 23.17 -14.82 -7.69
CA ASP A 6 21.77 -14.48 -7.47
C ASP A 6 20.80 -15.57 -7.94
N CYS A 7 19.71 -15.73 -7.17
CA CYS A 7 18.48 -16.45 -7.50
C CYS A 7 18.39 -17.96 -7.20
N ASN A 8 18.30 -18.33 -5.90
CA ASN A 8 17.86 -19.68 -5.47
C ASN A 8 16.71 -19.67 -4.43
N THR A 9 15.99 -18.57 -4.20
CA THR A 9 14.93 -18.51 -3.16
C THR A 9 13.62 -17.82 -3.57
N CYS A 10 13.44 -17.43 -4.83
CA CYS A 10 12.10 -17.14 -5.35
C CYS A 10 11.30 -18.46 -5.42
N ALA A 11 10.21 -18.55 -4.66
CA ALA A 11 9.46 -19.80 -4.42
C ALA A 11 8.64 -20.35 -5.61
N ASN A 12 8.69 -19.75 -6.82
CA ASN A 12 7.79 -20.10 -7.95
C ASN A 12 8.51 -20.60 -9.23
N HIS A 13 9.78 -20.99 -9.15
CA HIS A 13 10.45 -21.59 -10.32
C HIS A 13 9.86 -22.97 -10.66
N VAL A 14 9.51 -23.17 -11.93
CA VAL A 14 9.16 -24.48 -12.49
C VAL A 14 10.42 -25.36 -12.49
N GLN A 15 10.40 -26.52 -11.84
CA GLN A 15 11.57 -27.43 -11.79
C GLN A 15 11.89 -28.00 -13.17
N GLY A 16 13.19 -28.07 -13.53
CA GLY A 16 13.67 -28.83 -14.69
C GLY A 16 14.44 -28.07 -15.78
N ARG A 17 15.09 -26.93 -15.50
CA ARG A 17 16.04 -26.29 -16.45
C ARG A 17 17.46 -26.20 -15.88
N SER A 18 18.46 -26.28 -16.77
CA SER A 18 19.89 -26.16 -16.43
C SER A 18 20.20 -24.78 -15.85
N LEU A 19 21.18 -24.68 -14.94
CA LEU A 19 21.66 -23.41 -14.36
C LEU A 19 22.22 -22.44 -15.41
N ASP A 20 22.64 -22.95 -16.57
CA ASP A 20 23.16 -22.13 -17.67
C ASP A 20 22.04 -21.48 -18.52
N ASP A 21 20.78 -21.93 -18.36
CA ASP A 21 19.60 -21.38 -19.05
C ASP A 21 18.91 -20.25 -18.25
N ILE A 22 19.52 -19.81 -17.15
CA ILE A 22 18.99 -18.77 -16.28
C ILE A 22 19.74 -17.45 -16.59
N PRO A 23 19.06 -16.43 -17.14
CA PRO A 23 19.71 -15.16 -17.43
C PRO A 23 20.17 -14.48 -16.13
N SER A 24 21.31 -13.79 -16.22
CA SER A 24 21.99 -13.17 -15.07
C SER A 24 21.20 -12.03 -14.40
N ILE A 25 20.08 -11.59 -14.99
CA ILE A 25 19.21 -10.49 -14.53
C ILE A 25 17.72 -10.85 -14.80
N CYS A 26 16.85 -10.59 -13.82
CA CYS A 26 15.41 -10.89 -13.86
C CYS A 26 14.59 -9.82 -14.62
N TRP A 27 13.72 -10.25 -15.55
CA TRP A 27 12.90 -9.36 -16.39
C TRP A 27 11.75 -8.65 -15.67
N VAL A 28 11.40 -9.06 -14.45
CA VAL A 28 10.48 -8.31 -13.57
C VAL A 28 11.15 -7.03 -13.04
N CYS A 29 12.48 -6.98 -13.03
CA CYS A 29 13.27 -5.83 -12.56
C CYS A 29 13.66 -4.86 -13.67
N THR A 30 13.37 -5.13 -14.95
CA THR A 30 13.81 -4.31 -16.09
C THR A 30 12.71 -3.75 -16.99
N SER A 31 11.43 -3.81 -16.58
CA SER A 31 10.33 -3.12 -17.30
C SER A 31 10.26 -1.62 -17.00
N SER A 32 11.41 -0.93 -16.93
CA SER A 32 11.45 0.48 -17.30
C SER A 32 11.79 0.54 -18.78
N GLU A 33 10.87 1.13 -19.55
CA GLU A 33 10.99 1.36 -20.99
C GLU A 33 12.40 1.89 -21.32
N THR A 34 13.07 1.24 -22.27
CA THR A 34 14.44 1.54 -22.78
C THR A 34 14.79 3.04 -22.70
N ARG A 35 15.91 3.51 -22.12
CA ARG A 35 17.30 3.02 -22.19
C ARG A 35 17.60 2.36 -23.54
N GLY A 36 17.78 3.16 -24.60
CA GLY A 36 18.28 2.59 -25.87
C GLY A 36 18.16 3.39 -27.17
N GLY A 37 17.37 4.47 -27.24
CA GLY A 37 17.55 5.47 -28.31
C GLY A 37 16.96 5.21 -29.71
N GLU A 38 15.99 4.32 -29.91
CA GLU A 38 15.21 4.26 -31.17
C GLU A 38 13.69 4.29 -30.91
N VAL A 39 12.95 5.02 -31.77
CA VAL A 39 11.61 5.57 -31.48
C VAL A 39 10.50 4.55 -31.77
N LEU A 40 9.51 4.48 -30.86
CA LEU A 40 8.27 3.70 -31.06
C LEU A 40 7.55 4.10 -32.36
N PRO A 41 6.91 3.16 -33.09
CA PRO A 41 6.25 3.47 -34.36
C PRO A 41 5.16 4.55 -34.18
N GLN A 42 5.07 5.46 -35.16
CA GLN A 42 4.11 6.57 -35.14
C GLN A 42 2.67 6.07 -35.13
N TRP A 43 1.89 6.63 -34.20
CA TRP A 43 0.48 6.33 -34.03
C TRP A 43 -0.33 6.65 -35.29
N LYS A 44 -1.23 5.75 -35.65
CA LYS A 44 -2.24 5.97 -36.69
C LYS A 44 -3.63 5.85 -36.11
N ALA A 45 -4.54 6.73 -36.53
CA ALA A 45 -5.92 6.69 -36.10
C ALA A 45 -6.59 5.38 -36.55
N ILE A 46 -7.34 4.78 -35.63
CA ILE A 46 -8.16 3.59 -35.91
C ILE A 46 -9.26 4.01 -36.89
N ASP A 47 -9.48 3.23 -37.95
CA ASP A 47 -10.61 3.45 -38.85
C ASP A 47 -11.91 3.17 -38.11
N ALA A 48 -12.64 4.24 -37.77
CA ALA A 48 -13.88 4.12 -37.00
C ALA A 48 -14.97 3.31 -37.73
N SER A 49 -14.89 3.16 -39.06
CA SER A 49 -15.80 2.31 -39.82
C SER A 49 -15.58 0.81 -39.57
N SER A 50 -14.40 0.44 -39.04
CA SER A 50 -14.07 -0.92 -38.61
C SER A 50 -14.58 -1.25 -37.19
N LEU A 51 -14.95 -0.24 -36.40
CA LEU A 51 -15.48 -0.42 -35.05
C LEU A 51 -16.95 -0.82 -35.11
N ARG A 52 -17.23 -2.13 -35.05
CA ARG A 52 -18.59 -2.66 -34.86
C ARG A 52 -18.69 -3.27 -33.46
N GLY A 53 -19.52 -2.66 -32.61
CA GLY A 53 -19.80 -3.13 -31.25
C GLY A 53 -20.32 -2.00 -30.37
N THR A 54 -21.18 -2.32 -29.41
CA THR A 54 -21.77 -1.33 -28.47
C THR A 54 -20.68 -0.59 -27.68
N ASN A 55 -20.95 0.68 -27.34
CA ASN A 55 -20.10 1.52 -26.49
C ASN A 55 -19.52 0.70 -25.32
N PRO A 56 -18.23 0.85 -25.00
CA PRO A 56 -17.65 0.16 -23.87
C PRO A 56 -18.45 0.56 -22.62
N THR A 57 -19.09 -0.42 -22.01
CA THR A 57 -19.53 -0.31 -20.63
C THR A 57 -18.26 0.05 -19.87
N VAL A 58 -18.24 1.26 -19.30
CA VAL A 58 -17.12 1.78 -18.50
C VAL A 58 -16.63 0.66 -17.59
N ALA A 59 -15.43 0.15 -17.87
CA ALA A 59 -14.80 -0.81 -16.99
C ALA A 59 -14.49 -0.06 -15.69
N ILE A 60 -15.26 -0.34 -14.64
CA ILE A 60 -14.83 -0.08 -13.27
C ILE A 60 -13.54 -0.90 -13.11
N THR A 61 -12.39 -0.26 -13.12
CA THR A 61 -11.14 -0.95 -12.80
C THR A 61 -11.10 -1.13 -11.28
N ASP A 62 -11.21 -2.37 -10.83
CA ASP A 62 -11.04 -2.82 -9.44
C ASP A 62 -9.58 -2.59 -8.95
N GLU A 63 -9.12 -1.35 -8.91
CA GLU A 63 -7.87 -0.98 -8.23
C GLU A 63 -8.14 -1.00 -6.71
N VAL A 64 -8.15 -2.19 -6.11
CA VAL A 64 -8.26 -2.37 -4.65
C VAL A 64 -7.05 -1.68 -4.02
N THR A 65 -7.26 -0.53 -3.38
CA THR A 65 -6.19 0.23 -2.77
C THR A 65 -5.72 -0.44 -1.48
N ALA A 66 -4.53 -0.06 -0.99
CA ALA A 66 -4.06 -0.53 0.30
C ALA A 66 -5.01 -0.15 1.47
N LEU A 67 -5.81 0.91 1.31
CA LEU A 67 -6.83 1.32 2.27
C LEU A 67 -8.02 0.34 2.28
N ASP A 68 -8.39 -0.21 1.13
CA ASP A 68 -9.47 -1.20 1.00
C ASP A 68 -9.06 -2.57 1.57
N ARG A 69 -7.75 -2.83 1.60
CA ARG A 69 -7.15 -4.08 2.07
C ARG A 69 -6.59 -3.98 3.49
N GLN A 70 -7.39 -4.34 4.50
CA GLN A 70 -6.86 -4.59 5.86
C GLN A 70 -6.26 -6.00 5.96
N VAL A 71 -4.99 -6.11 6.38
CA VAL A 71 -4.34 -7.39 6.70
C VAL A 71 -4.70 -7.78 8.15
N GLY A 72 -5.65 -8.70 8.29
CA GLY A 72 -6.09 -9.23 9.58
C GLY A 72 -7.11 -8.36 10.31
N GLY A 73 -8.17 -8.98 10.84
CA GLY A 73 -9.30 -8.28 11.47
C GLY A 73 -10.14 -7.46 10.49
N ALA A 74 -11.13 -6.74 11.01
CA ALA A 74 -12.04 -5.88 10.24
C ALA A 74 -12.40 -4.59 11.00
N HIS A 75 -11.45 -4.07 11.77
CA HIS A 75 -11.71 -2.99 12.73
C HIS A 75 -11.99 -1.64 12.09
N TYR A 76 -11.47 -1.41 10.87
CA TYR A 76 -11.58 -0.11 10.20
C TYR A 76 -12.31 -0.17 8.85
N LYS A 77 -12.54 -1.38 8.29
CA LYS A 77 -13.20 -1.59 6.99
C LYS A 77 -14.62 -1.03 6.87
N GLY A 78 -15.33 -0.90 8.00
CA GLY A 78 -16.71 -0.39 8.02
C GLY A 78 -16.84 1.10 8.31
N LEU A 79 -15.71 1.82 8.43
CA LEU A 79 -15.73 3.25 8.74
C LEU A 79 -15.93 4.07 7.48
N LYS A 80 -16.64 5.20 7.61
CA LYS A 80 -16.76 6.18 6.52
C LYS A 80 -15.41 6.82 6.18
N ILE A 81 -14.55 6.98 7.17
CA ILE A 81 -13.18 7.50 7.06
C ILE A 81 -12.32 6.68 8.03
N GLN A 82 -11.24 6.06 7.55
CA GLN A 82 -10.34 5.32 8.42
C GLN A 82 -9.45 6.26 9.25
N PRO A 83 -8.98 5.84 10.44
CA PRO A 83 -8.09 6.67 11.27
C PRO A 83 -6.84 7.14 10.54
N MET A 84 -6.27 6.32 9.65
CA MET A 84 -5.10 6.70 8.85
C MET A 84 -5.42 7.83 7.87
N GLU A 85 -6.55 7.73 7.16
CA GLU A 85 -7.01 8.74 6.21
C GLU A 85 -7.25 10.08 6.92
N TYR A 86 -7.97 10.05 8.06
CA TYR A 86 -8.22 11.24 8.86
C TYR A 86 -6.90 11.88 9.34
N SER A 87 -5.96 11.08 9.82
CA SER A 87 -4.69 11.60 10.34
C SER A 87 -3.83 12.26 9.27
N ILE A 88 -3.68 11.63 8.10
CA ILE A 88 -2.92 12.20 6.99
C ILE A 88 -3.57 13.49 6.51
N ALA A 89 -4.90 13.49 6.33
CA ALA A 89 -5.64 14.65 5.85
C ALA A 89 -5.55 15.88 6.78
N ASN A 90 -5.31 15.66 8.07
CA ASN A 90 -5.23 16.73 9.08
C ASN A 90 -3.82 16.94 9.63
N GLY A 91 -2.79 16.32 9.04
CA GLY A 91 -1.39 16.50 9.48
C GLY A 91 -1.14 16.04 10.92
N LEU A 92 -1.83 15.01 11.41
CA LEU A 92 -1.70 14.59 12.79
C LEU A 92 -0.36 13.88 13.05
N ASN A 93 0.27 14.23 14.17
CA ASN A 93 1.45 13.52 14.67
C ASN A 93 1.12 12.09 15.15
N ALA A 94 2.16 11.31 15.43
CA ALA A 94 2.04 9.89 15.79
C ALA A 94 1.21 9.66 17.07
N CYS A 95 1.29 10.55 18.06
CA CYS A 95 0.52 10.44 19.30
C CYS A 95 -0.97 10.69 19.04
N ALA A 96 -1.31 11.76 18.31
CA ALA A 96 -2.69 12.09 17.94
C ALA A 96 -3.33 11.01 17.06
N HIS A 97 -2.60 10.52 16.04
CA HIS A 97 -3.04 9.39 15.21
C HIS A 97 -3.34 8.16 16.07
N THR A 98 -2.43 7.82 16.99
CA THR A 98 -2.56 6.62 17.83
C THR A 98 -3.77 6.74 18.76
N ALA A 99 -4.01 7.91 19.35
CA ALA A 99 -5.19 8.16 20.16
C ALA A 99 -6.50 7.93 19.37
N ILE A 100 -6.64 8.56 18.20
CA ILE A 100 -7.83 8.40 17.35
C ILE A 100 -8.00 6.95 16.90
N LYS A 101 -6.91 6.28 16.49
CA LYS A 101 -6.94 4.85 16.12
C LYS A 101 -7.55 3.99 17.23
N TYR A 102 -7.21 4.25 18.49
CA TYR A 102 -7.76 3.50 19.63
C TYR A 102 -9.19 3.92 19.98
N ILE A 103 -9.52 5.22 19.92
CA ILE A 103 -10.89 5.74 20.14
C ILE A 103 -11.88 5.16 19.12
N THR A 104 -11.48 5.08 17.86
CA THR A 104 -12.34 4.64 16.75
C THR A 104 -12.48 3.11 16.71
N ARG A 105 -11.55 2.37 17.31
CA ARG A 105 -11.57 0.90 17.28
C ARG A 105 -12.70 0.37 18.14
N LYS A 106 -13.69 -0.26 17.49
CA LYS A 106 -14.77 -0.97 18.17
C LYS A 106 -14.56 -2.48 18.02
N LYS A 107 -13.82 -3.09 18.95
CA LYS A 107 -13.55 -4.53 18.96
C LYS A 107 -13.79 -5.12 20.34
N GLY A 108 -14.34 -6.33 20.36
CA GLY A 108 -14.32 -7.20 21.55
C GLY A 108 -15.38 -6.83 22.59
N ASP A 109 -15.16 -7.32 23.80
CA ASP A 109 -16.02 -7.09 24.95
C ASP A 109 -15.74 -5.73 25.61
N LYS A 110 -16.45 -5.44 26.71
CA LYS A 110 -16.28 -4.21 27.49
C LYS A 110 -14.84 -4.04 27.99
N ALA A 111 -14.17 -5.11 28.41
CA ALA A 111 -12.82 -5.03 28.97
C ALA A 111 -11.81 -4.60 27.89
N LYS A 112 -11.88 -5.21 26.70
CA LYS A 112 -11.03 -4.83 25.56
C LYS A 112 -11.27 -3.40 25.10
N ARG A 113 -12.53 -2.95 25.14
CA ARG A 113 -12.87 -1.55 24.84
C ARG A 113 -12.29 -0.57 25.86
N LEU A 114 -12.31 -0.91 27.15
CA LEU A 114 -11.68 -0.09 28.18
C LEU A 114 -10.16 -0.05 27.98
N GLU A 115 -9.54 -1.19 27.69
CA GLU A 115 -8.11 -1.26 27.39
C GLU A 115 -7.70 -0.40 26.17
N ASP A 116 -8.51 -0.39 25.11
CA ASP A 116 -8.28 0.50 23.96
C ASP A 116 -8.41 1.98 24.39
N LEU A 117 -9.36 2.34 25.26
CA LEU A 117 -9.47 3.71 25.79
C LEU A 117 -8.28 4.10 26.66
N ASP A 118 -7.78 3.20 27.51
CA ASP A 118 -6.59 3.44 28.32
C ASP A 118 -5.35 3.70 27.44
N LYS A 119 -5.22 2.96 26.32
CA LYS A 119 -4.16 3.21 25.33
C LYS A 119 -4.33 4.56 24.62
N ALA A 120 -5.56 5.00 24.38
CA ALA A 120 -5.82 6.34 23.83
C ALA A 120 -5.42 7.44 24.82
N ILE A 121 -5.80 7.29 26.09
CA ILE A 121 -5.41 8.21 27.17
C ILE A 121 -3.88 8.30 27.26
N HIS A 122 -3.21 7.15 27.32
CA HIS A 122 -1.75 7.12 27.37
C HIS A 122 -1.08 7.80 26.18
N SER A 123 -1.65 7.66 24.98
CA SER A 123 -1.14 8.36 23.78
C SER A 123 -1.26 9.89 23.91
N ILE A 124 -2.31 10.38 24.57
CA ILE A 124 -2.50 11.80 24.88
C ILE A 124 -1.53 12.27 25.98
N GLU A 125 -1.27 11.43 27.00
CA GLU A 125 -0.26 11.72 28.03
C GLU A 125 1.13 11.86 27.42
N LEU A 126 1.51 10.94 26.52
CA LEU A 126 2.76 11.04 25.76
C LEU A 126 2.81 12.31 24.91
N TYR A 127 1.72 12.65 24.23
CA TYR A 127 1.66 13.88 23.45
C TYR A 127 1.91 15.11 24.32
N LYS A 128 1.22 15.19 25.46
CA LYS A 128 1.41 16.27 26.43
C LYS A 128 2.85 16.32 26.94
N GLN A 129 3.45 15.18 27.24
CA GLN A 129 4.84 15.11 27.71
C GLN A 129 5.81 15.63 26.65
N PHE A 130 5.65 15.25 25.38
CA PHE A 130 6.51 15.73 24.30
C PHE A 130 6.40 17.23 24.05
N ILE A 131 5.22 17.82 24.24
CA ILE A 131 5.06 19.28 24.21
C ILE A 131 5.82 19.92 25.37
N LEU A 132 5.68 19.39 26.59
CA LEU A 132 6.36 19.91 27.78
C LEU A 132 7.89 19.80 27.66
N ASP A 133 8.38 18.74 27.03
CA ASP A 133 9.80 18.51 26.79
C ASP A 133 10.35 19.27 25.58
N GLY A 134 9.51 19.97 24.82
CA GLY A 134 9.90 20.70 23.61
C GLY A 134 10.32 19.81 22.44
N VAL A 135 9.91 18.53 22.43
CA VAL A 135 10.15 17.60 21.31
C VAL A 135 9.16 17.86 20.17
N LEU A 136 7.95 18.30 20.53
CA LEU A 136 6.87 18.65 19.62
C LEU A 136 6.52 20.13 19.80
N GLU A 137 6.40 20.85 18.68
CA GLU A 137 6.16 22.30 18.63
C GLU A 137 4.85 22.66 17.91
N ASP A 138 4.14 21.64 17.41
CA ASP A 138 2.90 21.76 16.65
C ASP A 138 1.71 22.34 17.42
#